data_AF-A0A960MZM5-F1
#
_entry.id   AF-A0A960MZM5-F1
#
_cell.length_a   1.000
_cell.length_b   1.000
_cell.length_c   1.000
_cell.angle_alpha   90.00
_cell.angle_beta   90.00
_cell.angle_gamma   90.00
#
_symmetry.space_group_name_H-M   'P 1'
#
loop_
_entity.id
_entity.type
_entity.pdbx_description
1 polymer ?
#
loop_
_entity_poly.entity_id
_entity_poly.type
_entity_poly.pdbx_seq_one_letter_code
_entity_poly.pdbx_strand_id
1 'polypeptide(L)'
;RYGTIGEVFFSDEPYWPLNTALYVVDFKGNDPKFSAYLLRNTLKNYKSEKAAVPGVDRNVLHLLKVRAPSLSIQHRIVSILATYDDLIETNRRRIALLEEAARLLYREWFVHFRFPGHEHVPLTEGLPEGWERRTFGEIAELKYGKALKQENRVEGPFPVYGSSGIVGTHRAALVEGPTIIVGRKGNVGSIFWSPVDFWPIDTVYFIPKEQVDFWLYLALP
;
A
#
# COMPACT_ATOMS: atom_id res chain seq x y z
N ARG A 1 8.96 1.84 -21.05
CA ARG A 1 9.58 1.15 -22.20
C ARG A 1 9.72 -0.36 -21.96
N TYR A 2 10.00 -0.86 -20.75
CA TYR A 2 9.70 -2.24 -20.31
C TYR A 2 9.56 -2.25 -18.78
N GLY A 3 8.63 -3.01 -18.18
CA GLY A 3 8.36 -3.02 -16.73
C GLY A 3 6.89 -2.74 -16.37
N THR A 4 6.62 -2.01 -15.27
CA THR A 4 5.27 -1.57 -14.89
C THR A 4 4.68 -0.71 -16.01
N ILE A 5 3.60 -1.17 -16.66
CA ILE A 5 2.92 -0.43 -17.73
C ILE A 5 1.99 0.61 -17.12
N GLY A 6 1.95 1.79 -17.73
CA GLY A 6 0.85 2.75 -17.54
C GLY A 6 1.02 3.69 -16.35
N GLU A 7 2.10 3.56 -15.58
CA GLU A 7 2.43 4.52 -14.54
C GLU A 7 3.12 5.75 -15.13
N VAL A 8 2.59 6.92 -14.76
CA VAL A 8 3.09 8.23 -15.20
C VAL A 8 3.43 9.04 -13.98
N PHE A 9 4.71 9.37 -13.88
CA PHE A 9 5.29 10.19 -12.82
C PHE A 9 5.48 11.62 -13.31
N PHE A 10 5.32 12.57 -12.40
CA PHE A 10 5.65 13.98 -12.61
C PHE A 10 6.68 14.36 -11.57
N SER A 11 7.76 15.02 -11.99
CA SER A 11 8.80 15.56 -11.12
C SER A 11 9.04 17.00 -11.53
N ASP A 12 8.99 17.89 -10.55
CA ASP A 12 9.45 19.28 -10.64
C ASP A 12 10.94 19.43 -10.30
N GLU A 13 11.55 18.38 -9.75
CA GLU A 13 12.98 18.30 -9.44
C GLU A 13 13.80 17.63 -10.56
N PRO A 14 15.11 17.93 -10.70
CA PRO A 14 16.01 17.22 -11.62
C PRO A 14 16.08 15.72 -11.34
N TYR A 15 16.07 14.90 -12.41
CA TYR A 15 16.10 13.44 -12.31
C TYR A 15 16.93 12.79 -13.43
N TRP A 16 17.34 11.54 -13.22
CA TRP A 16 18.02 10.72 -14.21
C TRP A 16 17.11 9.58 -14.67
N PRO A 17 16.45 9.69 -15.83
CA PRO A 17 15.58 8.63 -16.31
C PRO A 17 16.41 7.39 -16.66
N LEU A 18 16.00 6.23 -16.14
CA LEU A 18 16.59 4.95 -16.53
C LEU A 18 16.31 4.66 -18.00
N ASN A 19 17.16 3.83 -18.62
CA ASN A 19 17.01 3.40 -20.02
C ASN A 19 15.66 2.69 -20.33
N THR A 20 14.95 2.25 -19.29
CA THR A 20 13.63 1.62 -19.37
C THR A 20 12.46 2.61 -19.27
N ALA A 21 12.72 3.89 -18.94
CA ALA A 21 11.73 4.95 -18.85
C ALA A 21 11.55 5.70 -20.18
N LEU A 22 10.34 6.22 -20.42
CA LEU A 22 10.09 7.24 -21.43
C LEU A 22 9.89 8.57 -20.69
N TYR A 23 10.43 9.66 -21.22
CA TYR A 23 10.29 11.00 -20.64
C TYR A 23 9.92 12.01 -21.73
N VAL A 24 9.25 13.09 -21.32
CA VAL A 24 8.84 14.16 -22.22
C VAL A 24 9.97 15.17 -22.32
N VAL A 25 10.42 15.46 -23.55
CA VAL A 25 11.49 16.44 -23.84
C VAL A 25 10.95 17.82 -24.18
N ASP A 26 9.71 17.90 -24.65
CA ASP A 26 9.08 19.13 -25.09
C ASP A 26 7.55 19.00 -24.95
N PHE A 27 6.94 19.92 -24.20
CA PHE A 27 5.50 19.96 -23.97
C PHE A 27 4.72 20.66 -25.07
N LYS A 28 5.39 21.19 -26.11
CA LYS A 28 4.76 21.83 -27.28
C LYS A 28 3.78 22.94 -26.89
N GLY A 29 4.15 23.73 -25.89
CA GLY A 29 3.34 24.84 -25.37
C GLY A 29 2.17 24.44 -24.46
N ASN A 30 2.05 23.15 -24.07
CA ASN A 30 1.08 22.70 -23.08
C ASN A 30 1.65 22.84 -21.66
N ASP A 31 0.75 22.92 -20.68
CA ASP A 31 1.13 22.87 -19.27
C ASP A 31 1.75 21.48 -18.94
N PRO A 32 2.93 21.41 -18.29
CA PRO A 32 3.58 20.15 -17.94
C PRO A 32 2.76 19.25 -17.01
N LYS A 33 2.10 19.81 -15.99
CA LYS A 33 1.25 19.04 -15.05
C LYS A 33 -0.03 18.57 -15.74
N PHE A 34 -0.64 19.40 -16.58
CA PHE A 34 -1.76 18.98 -17.43
C PHE A 34 -1.37 17.79 -18.30
N SER A 35 -0.19 17.86 -18.93
CA SER A 35 0.33 16.78 -19.78
C SER A 35 0.50 15.48 -18.99
N ALA A 36 0.94 15.55 -17.74
CA ALA A 36 1.02 14.39 -16.86
C ALA A 36 -0.37 13.80 -16.56
N TYR A 37 -1.36 14.62 -16.20
CA TYR A 37 -2.74 14.15 -15.98
C TYR A 37 -3.36 13.52 -17.22
N LEU A 38 -3.15 14.13 -18.39
CA LEU A 38 -3.63 13.63 -19.67
C LEU A 38 -3.03 12.25 -19.97
N LEU A 39 -1.72 12.09 -19.78
CA LEU A 39 -1.03 10.82 -20.00
C LEU A 39 -1.49 9.75 -19.01
N ARG A 40 -1.65 10.07 -17.71
CA ARG A 40 -2.20 9.16 -16.69
C ARG A 40 -3.56 8.61 -17.13
N ASN A 41 -4.45 9.49 -17.56
CA ASN A 41 -5.78 9.08 -18.01
C ASN A 41 -5.75 8.25 -19.30
N THR A 42 -4.92 8.67 -20.26
CA THR A 42 -4.78 7.98 -21.56
C THR A 42 -4.21 6.57 -21.40
N LEU A 43 -3.28 6.38 -20.45
CA LEU A 43 -2.58 5.11 -20.25
C LEU A 43 -3.24 4.17 -19.26
N LYS A 44 -4.22 4.62 -18.47
CA LYS A 44 -4.90 3.83 -17.43
C LYS A 44 -5.41 2.46 -17.93
N ASN A 45 -5.84 2.39 -19.19
CA ASN A 45 -6.37 1.16 -19.81
C ASN A 45 -5.54 0.66 -21.00
N TYR A 46 -4.32 1.16 -21.18
CA TYR A 46 -3.47 0.75 -22.30
C TYR A 46 -3.01 -0.70 -22.12
N LYS A 47 -3.36 -1.57 -23.07
CA LYS A 47 -2.88 -2.95 -23.15
C LYS A 47 -1.85 -3.06 -24.26
N SER A 48 -0.66 -3.55 -23.93
CA SER A 48 0.37 -3.84 -24.94
C SER A 48 -0.01 -5.13 -25.68
N GLU A 49 0.08 -5.12 -27.02
CA GLU A 49 -0.17 -6.31 -27.86
C GLU A 49 0.97 -7.35 -27.76
N LYS A 50 2.15 -6.97 -27.24
CA LYS A 50 3.32 -7.86 -27.16
C LYS A 50 3.30 -8.65 -25.84
N ALA A 51 2.99 -9.95 -25.94
CA ALA A 51 2.80 -10.86 -24.80
C ALA A 51 4.07 -11.18 -23.98
N ALA A 52 5.29 -10.99 -24.53
CA ALA A 52 6.53 -11.45 -23.89
C ALA A 52 7.22 -10.38 -23.02
N VAL A 53 7.08 -9.09 -23.33
CA VAL A 53 7.59 -8.01 -22.48
C VAL A 53 6.61 -6.83 -22.46
N PRO A 54 5.91 -6.59 -21.34
CA PRO A 54 5.00 -5.47 -21.22
C PRO A 54 5.74 -4.13 -21.38
N GLY A 55 5.39 -3.36 -22.42
CA GLY A 55 5.99 -2.08 -22.72
C GLY A 55 5.06 -1.14 -23.48
N VAL A 56 5.20 0.15 -23.20
CA VAL A 56 4.58 1.24 -23.98
C VAL A 56 5.59 1.68 -25.04
N ASP A 57 5.19 1.62 -26.31
CA ASP A 57 6.00 2.01 -27.46
C ASP A 57 5.80 3.50 -27.76
N ARG A 58 6.90 4.24 -27.90
CA ARG A 58 6.89 5.67 -28.22
C ARG A 58 6.13 5.97 -29.51
N ASN A 59 6.29 5.13 -30.53
CA ASN A 59 5.65 5.32 -31.84
C ASN A 59 4.14 5.12 -31.74
N VAL A 60 3.67 4.25 -30.84
CA VAL A 60 2.24 4.10 -30.55
C VAL A 60 1.70 5.33 -29.82
N LEU A 61 2.42 5.80 -28.78
CA LEU A 61 2.01 6.98 -28.02
C LEU A 61 1.84 8.23 -28.89
N HIS A 62 2.77 8.48 -29.82
CA HIS A 62 2.72 9.66 -30.69
C HIS A 62 1.53 9.67 -31.65
N LEU A 63 0.92 8.52 -31.92
CA LEU A 63 -0.23 8.40 -32.81
C LEU A 63 -1.58 8.50 -32.07
N LEU A 64 -1.56 8.52 -30.74
CA LEU A 64 -2.78 8.61 -29.94
C LEU A 64 -3.43 9.99 -30.14
N LYS A 65 -4.67 9.97 -30.64
CA LYS A 65 -5.50 11.18 -30.73
C LYS A 65 -6.03 11.53 -29.34
N VAL A 66 -5.62 12.67 -28.82
CA VAL A 66 -6.04 13.19 -27.51
C VAL A 66 -6.75 14.53 -27.67
N ARG A 67 -7.57 14.89 -26.68
CA ARG A 67 -8.21 16.20 -26.61
C ARG A 67 -7.34 17.12 -25.76
N ALA A 68 -6.69 18.09 -26.40
CA ALA A 68 -5.92 19.14 -25.74
C ALA A 68 -6.69 20.47 -25.81
N PRO A 69 -7.21 20.99 -24.69
CA PRO A 69 -7.90 22.27 -24.67
C PRO A 69 -6.91 23.44 -24.68
N SER A 70 -7.40 24.69 -24.75
CA SER A 70 -6.54 25.88 -24.67
C SER A 70 -5.75 25.94 -23.36
N LEU A 71 -4.61 26.65 -23.37
CA LEU A 71 -3.74 26.80 -22.21
C LEU A 71 -4.49 27.33 -20.96
N SER A 72 -5.41 28.27 -21.16
CA SER A 72 -6.27 28.79 -20.08
C SER A 72 -7.14 27.71 -19.42
N ILE A 73 -7.67 26.77 -20.21
CA ILE A 73 -8.45 25.64 -19.69
C ILE A 73 -7.53 24.63 -19.02
N GLN A 74 -6.33 24.39 -19.57
CA GLN A 74 -5.34 23.51 -18.96
C GLN A 74 -4.96 23.99 -17.55
N HIS A 75 -4.65 25.27 -17.37
CA HIS A 75 -4.35 25.84 -16.05
C HIS A 75 -5.52 25.68 -15.06
N ARG A 76 -6.77 25.86 -15.51
CA ARG A 76 -7.95 25.62 -14.66
C ARG A 76 -8.05 24.16 -14.24
N ILE A 77 -7.86 23.22 -15.16
CA ILE A 77 -7.86 21.78 -14.87
C ILE A 77 -6.77 21.46 -13.83
N VAL A 78 -5.54 21.96 -14.05
CA VAL A 78 -4.41 21.75 -13.15
C VAL A 78 -4.68 22.33 -11.77
N SER A 79 -5.24 23.54 -11.66
CA SER A 79 -5.54 24.15 -10.36
C SER A 79 -6.46 23.29 -9.50
N ILE A 80 -7.45 22.63 -10.12
CA ILE A 80 -8.38 21.74 -9.41
C ILE A 80 -7.69 20.43 -9.05
N LEU A 81 -7.06 19.76 -10.01
CA LEU A 81 -6.47 18.43 -9.81
C LEU A 81 -5.26 18.46 -8.89
N ALA A 82 -4.40 19.48 -9.01
CA ALA A 82 -3.22 19.61 -8.16
C ALA A 82 -3.62 19.79 -6.69
N THR A 83 -4.71 20.52 -6.39
CA THR A 83 -5.22 20.66 -5.02
C THR A 83 -5.57 19.30 -4.41
N TYR A 84 -6.15 18.38 -5.18
CA TYR A 84 -6.44 17.02 -4.70
C TYR A 84 -5.17 16.20 -4.50
N ASP A 85 -4.22 16.28 -5.43
CA ASP A 85 -2.93 15.57 -5.31
C ASP A 85 -2.16 16.05 -4.07
N ASP A 86 -2.11 17.36 -3.82
CA ASP A 86 -1.45 17.96 -2.65
C ASP A 86 -2.11 17.49 -1.34
N LEU A 87 -3.45 17.39 -1.32
CA LEU A 87 -4.19 16.88 -0.16
C LEU A 87 -3.92 15.39 0.08
N ILE A 88 -3.89 14.58 -0.99
CA ILE A 88 -3.58 13.15 -0.89
C ILE A 88 -2.16 12.97 -0.34
N GLU A 89 -1.19 13.69 -0.88
CA GLU A 89 0.21 13.58 -0.46
C GLU A 89 0.42 14.05 0.98
N THR A 90 -0.23 15.16 1.36
CA THR A 90 -0.21 15.64 2.75
C THR A 90 -0.78 14.60 3.72
N ASN A 91 -1.90 13.97 3.37
CA ASN A 91 -2.50 12.94 4.22
C ASN A 91 -1.65 11.67 4.29
N ARG A 92 -1.03 11.24 3.18
CA ARG A 92 -0.08 10.11 3.19
C ARG A 92 1.11 10.37 4.10
N ARG A 93 1.69 11.58 4.04
CA ARG A 93 2.78 11.98 4.94
C ARG A 93 2.34 12.00 6.41
N ARG A 94 1.13 12.48 6.70
CA ARG A 94 0.57 12.44 8.06
C ARG A 94 0.40 11.01 8.56
N ILE A 95 -0.12 10.11 7.74
CA ILE A 95 -0.26 8.68 8.08
C ILE A 95 1.10 8.08 8.41
N ALA A 96 2.11 8.28 7.55
CA ALA A 96 3.46 7.75 7.78
C ALA A 96 4.07 8.26 9.09
N LEU A 97 3.89 9.56 9.42
CA LEU A 97 4.37 10.13 10.68
C LEU A 97 3.63 9.57 11.91
N LEU A 98 2.32 9.31 11.80
CA LEU A 98 1.54 8.72 12.89
C LEU A 98 1.93 7.26 13.13
N GLU A 99 2.16 6.49 12.06
CA GLU A 99 2.65 5.11 12.15
C GLU A 99 4.05 5.07 12.80
N GLU A 100 4.94 5.98 12.44
CA GLU A 100 6.26 6.11 13.08
C GLU A 100 6.15 6.44 14.56
N ALA A 101 5.31 7.42 14.91
CA ALA A 101 5.08 7.80 16.30
C ALA A 101 4.50 6.65 17.13
N ALA A 102 3.55 5.88 16.57
CA ALA A 102 2.98 4.71 17.23
C ALA A 102 4.05 3.63 17.49
N ARG A 103 4.94 3.38 16.51
CA ARG A 103 6.04 2.40 16.67
C ARG A 103 7.04 2.85 17.73
N LEU A 104 7.38 4.14 17.77
CA LEU A 104 8.28 4.69 18.79
C LEU A 104 7.66 4.61 20.19
N LEU A 105 6.38 4.97 20.33
CA LEU A 105 5.66 4.82 21.59
C LEU A 105 5.62 3.37 22.05
N TYR A 106 5.33 2.43 21.15
CA TYR A 106 5.37 1.01 21.47
C TYR A 106 6.74 0.58 22.00
N ARG A 107 7.82 0.99 21.31
CA ARG A 107 9.18 0.66 21.75
C ARG A 107 9.50 1.26 23.12
N GLU A 108 9.17 2.53 23.35
CA GLU A 108 9.39 3.14 24.67
C GLU A 108 8.59 2.40 25.76
N TRP A 109 7.34 2.05 25.51
CA TRP A 109 6.45 1.50 26.54
C TRP A 109 6.64 0.00 26.80
N PHE A 110 6.89 -0.80 25.77
CA PHE A 110 6.87 -2.26 25.88
C PHE A 110 8.25 -2.90 25.71
N VAL A 111 9.26 -2.15 25.23
CA VAL A 111 10.65 -2.63 25.16
C VAL A 111 11.52 -1.93 26.21
N HIS A 112 11.34 -0.62 26.38
CA HIS A 112 12.08 0.17 27.36
C HIS A 112 11.32 0.37 28.69
N PHE A 113 10.07 -0.09 28.77
CA PHE A 113 9.20 0.02 29.95
C PHE A 113 9.04 1.45 30.48
N ARG A 114 9.08 2.45 29.58
CA ARG A 114 8.90 3.89 29.87
C ARG A 114 7.48 4.37 29.53
N PHE A 115 6.49 3.62 29.98
CA PHE A 115 5.08 4.02 29.88
C PHE A 115 4.73 5.08 30.95
N PRO A 116 3.67 5.88 30.79
CA PRO A 116 3.28 6.87 31.77
C PRO A 116 3.09 6.26 33.18
N GLY A 117 3.83 6.76 34.18
CA GLY A 117 3.78 6.26 35.56
C GLY A 117 4.69 5.06 35.86
N HIS A 118 5.50 4.61 34.89
CA HIS A 118 6.48 3.53 35.08
C HIS A 118 7.47 3.77 36.23
N GLU A 119 7.71 5.03 36.60
CA GLU A 119 8.59 5.42 37.71
C GLU A 119 8.15 4.83 39.05
N HIS A 120 6.87 4.48 39.19
CA HIS A 120 6.28 3.90 40.38
C HIS A 120 6.04 2.39 40.27
N VAL A 121 6.40 1.76 39.16
CA VAL A 121 6.21 0.33 38.92
C VAL A 121 7.56 -0.39 39.08
N PRO A 122 7.73 -1.27 40.08
CA PRO A 122 8.98 -1.99 40.25
C PRO A 122 9.19 -3.00 39.12
N LEU A 123 10.45 -3.22 38.76
CA LEU A 123 10.83 -4.28 37.83
C LEU A 123 11.19 -5.55 38.61
N THR A 124 10.52 -6.65 38.27
CA THR A 124 10.81 -8.00 38.80
C THR A 124 11.26 -8.88 37.64
N GLU A 125 12.44 -9.49 37.75
CA GLU A 125 13.06 -10.29 36.68
C GLU A 125 13.18 -9.56 35.32
N GLY A 126 13.33 -8.23 35.37
CA GLY A 126 13.44 -7.39 34.18
C GLY A 126 12.11 -7.10 33.47
N LEU A 127 10.97 -7.31 34.13
CA LEU A 127 9.63 -6.95 33.65
C LEU A 127 8.92 -6.07 34.67
N PRO A 128 8.02 -5.16 34.25
CA PRO A 128 7.15 -4.44 35.17
C PRO A 128 6.29 -5.40 36.02
N GLU A 129 6.02 -5.02 37.27
CA GLU A 129 5.16 -5.79 38.15
C GLU A 129 3.80 -6.11 37.49
N GLY A 130 3.39 -7.38 37.57
CA GLY A 130 2.18 -7.89 36.94
C GLY A 130 2.33 -8.30 35.46
N TRP A 131 3.51 -8.09 34.85
CA TRP A 131 3.78 -8.54 33.48
C TRP A 131 4.41 -9.94 33.49
N GLU A 132 4.04 -10.74 32.49
CA GLU A 132 4.49 -12.12 32.36
C GLU A 132 5.08 -12.38 30.97
N ARG A 133 6.10 -13.24 30.89
CA ARG A 133 6.56 -13.78 29.61
C ARG A 133 5.65 -14.93 29.19
N ARG A 134 4.98 -14.76 28.05
CA ARG A 134 4.17 -15.79 27.41
C ARG A 134 4.68 -16.06 26.01
N THR A 135 4.49 -17.28 25.54
CA THR A 135 4.67 -17.66 24.15
C THR A 135 3.55 -17.06 23.31
N PHE A 136 3.81 -16.82 22.02
CA PHE A 136 2.77 -16.30 21.12
C PHE A 136 1.53 -17.21 21.07
N GLY A 137 1.70 -18.53 21.13
CA GLY A 137 0.59 -19.49 21.10
C GLY A 137 -0.34 -19.44 22.32
N GLU A 138 0.13 -18.88 23.44
CA GLU A 138 -0.70 -18.59 24.62
C GLU A 138 -1.51 -17.30 24.48
N ILE A 139 -1.15 -16.45 23.50
CA ILE A 139 -1.79 -15.17 23.22
C ILE A 139 -2.74 -15.29 22.04
N ALA A 140 -2.31 -15.94 20.96
CA ALA A 140 -3.02 -16.01 19.70
C ALA A 140 -2.69 -17.26 18.87
N GLU A 141 -3.69 -17.78 18.18
CA GLU A 141 -3.58 -18.88 17.23
C GLU A 141 -3.43 -18.35 15.78
N LEU A 142 -2.54 -18.98 15.00
CA LEU A 142 -2.42 -18.71 13.56
C LEU A 142 -3.24 -19.71 12.75
N LYS A 143 -4.23 -19.22 12.01
CA LYS A 143 -5.05 -20.03 11.09
C LYS A 143 -4.59 -19.87 9.65
N TYR A 144 -4.66 -20.96 8.88
CA TYR A 144 -4.29 -20.97 7.48
C TYR A 144 -5.31 -20.23 6.62
N GLY A 145 -4.83 -19.41 5.68
CA GLY A 145 -5.66 -18.93 4.58
C GLY A 145 -6.08 -20.06 3.62
N LYS A 146 -7.03 -19.76 2.74
CA LYS A 146 -7.62 -20.72 1.80
C LYS A 146 -7.34 -20.31 0.36
N ALA A 147 -6.84 -21.25 -0.44
CA ALA A 147 -6.48 -21.00 -1.83
C ALA A 147 -7.65 -20.36 -2.62
N LEU A 148 -7.36 -19.23 -3.26
CA LEU A 148 -8.25 -18.55 -4.19
C LEU A 148 -7.42 -18.07 -5.39
N LYS A 149 -7.37 -18.93 -6.41
CA LYS A 149 -6.62 -18.67 -7.65
C LYS A 149 -7.16 -17.43 -8.36
N GLN A 150 -6.30 -16.74 -9.09
CA GLN A 150 -6.61 -15.45 -9.71
C GLN A 150 -7.79 -15.55 -10.69
N GLU A 151 -7.85 -16.63 -11.48
CA GLU A 151 -8.92 -16.92 -12.43
C GLU A 151 -10.31 -17.12 -11.77
N ASN A 152 -10.35 -17.44 -10.47
CA ASN A 152 -11.58 -17.64 -9.72
C ASN A 152 -12.02 -16.39 -8.95
N ARG A 153 -11.23 -15.31 -9.00
CA ARG A 153 -11.55 -14.06 -8.31
C ARG A 153 -12.58 -13.29 -9.12
N VAL A 154 -13.74 -13.10 -8.51
CA VAL A 154 -14.77 -12.17 -8.98
C VAL A 154 -14.57 -10.84 -8.28
N GLU A 155 -14.36 -9.74 -9.02
CA GLU A 155 -14.21 -8.39 -8.49
C GLU A 155 -15.33 -8.06 -7.48
N GLY A 156 -14.97 -7.46 -6.36
CA GLY A 156 -15.90 -7.15 -5.27
C GLY A 156 -15.28 -6.30 -4.18
N PRO A 157 -16.00 -6.07 -3.06
CA PRO A 157 -15.58 -5.12 -2.04
C PRO A 157 -14.50 -5.66 -1.11
N PHE A 158 -14.30 -6.98 -1.03
CA PHE A 158 -13.42 -7.58 -0.04
C PHE A 158 -12.01 -7.77 -0.59
N PRO A 159 -10.96 -7.28 0.09
CA PRO A 159 -9.58 -7.50 -0.34
C PRO A 159 -9.19 -8.97 -0.23
N VAL A 160 -8.35 -9.42 -1.17
CA VAL A 160 -7.70 -10.72 -1.15
C VAL A 160 -6.25 -10.51 -0.72
N TYR A 161 -5.86 -11.08 0.40
CA TYR A 161 -4.51 -10.96 0.94
C TYR A 161 -3.65 -12.16 0.60
N GLY A 162 -2.41 -11.88 0.18
CA GLY A 162 -1.29 -12.82 0.11
C GLY A 162 -0.09 -12.27 0.89
N SER A 163 1.04 -12.98 0.88
CA SER A 163 2.24 -12.57 1.64
C SER A 163 2.81 -11.20 1.24
N SER A 164 2.44 -10.67 0.08
CA SER A 164 2.84 -9.35 -0.40
C SER A 164 1.78 -8.27 -0.17
N GLY A 165 0.77 -8.54 0.68
CA GLY A 165 -0.35 -7.64 0.96
C GLY A 165 -1.56 -7.93 0.09
N ILE A 166 -2.28 -6.89 -0.32
CA ILE A 166 -3.48 -7.02 -1.15
C ILE A 166 -3.07 -7.41 -2.57
N VAL A 167 -3.54 -8.57 -3.04
CA VAL A 167 -3.24 -9.13 -4.37
C VAL A 167 -4.46 -9.14 -5.31
N GLY A 168 -5.57 -8.55 -4.89
CA GLY A 168 -6.81 -8.44 -5.66
C GLY A 168 -8.02 -8.23 -4.76
N THR A 169 -9.21 -8.38 -5.33
CA THR A 169 -10.47 -8.31 -4.58
C THR A 169 -11.36 -9.51 -4.89
N HIS A 170 -12.32 -9.77 -3.99
CA HIS A 170 -13.33 -10.79 -4.16
C HIS A 170 -14.73 -10.30 -3.71
N ARG A 171 -15.78 -10.87 -4.30
CA ARG A 171 -17.19 -10.60 -3.93
C ARG A 171 -17.58 -11.12 -2.54
N ALA A 172 -16.82 -12.06 -1.98
CA ALA A 172 -17.09 -12.65 -0.67
C ALA A 172 -15.81 -12.67 0.16
N ALA A 173 -15.94 -12.40 1.45
CA ALA A 173 -14.89 -12.59 2.43
C ALA A 173 -14.90 -14.03 2.96
N LEU A 174 -13.77 -14.45 3.52
CA LEU A 174 -13.62 -15.70 4.27
C LEU A 174 -13.45 -15.44 5.77
N VAL A 175 -12.86 -14.29 6.12
CA VAL A 175 -12.52 -13.93 7.49
C VAL A 175 -13.08 -12.55 7.79
N GLU A 176 -13.73 -12.42 8.95
CA GLU A 176 -14.21 -11.15 9.46
C GLU A 176 -13.06 -10.32 10.04
N GLY A 177 -13.03 -9.05 9.69
CA GLY A 177 -12.11 -8.09 10.27
C GLY A 177 -12.70 -7.43 11.54
N PRO A 178 -11.88 -6.65 12.27
CA PRO A 178 -10.48 -6.39 12.00
C PRO A 178 -9.54 -7.47 12.55
N THR A 179 -8.43 -7.75 11.86
CA THR A 179 -7.43 -8.73 12.34
C THR A 179 -6.04 -8.57 11.70
N ILE A 180 -5.08 -9.34 12.21
CA ILE A 180 -3.68 -9.43 11.75
C ILE A 180 -3.51 -10.58 10.76
N ILE A 181 -2.72 -10.33 9.72
CA ILE A 181 -2.37 -11.27 8.65
C ILE A 181 -0.85 -11.39 8.60
N VAL A 182 -0.36 -12.62 8.53
CA VAL A 182 1.09 -12.93 8.54
C VAL A 182 1.48 -13.66 7.27
N GLY A 183 2.49 -13.16 6.55
CA GLY A 183 3.06 -13.81 5.38
C GLY A 183 3.68 -15.17 5.72
N ARG A 184 3.22 -16.24 5.04
CA ARG A 184 3.68 -17.63 5.26
C ARG A 184 4.61 -18.13 4.16
N LYS A 185 4.41 -17.71 2.90
CA LYS A 185 5.17 -18.21 1.74
C LYS A 185 5.59 -17.08 0.79
N GLY A 186 6.81 -17.11 0.28
CA GLY A 186 7.37 -16.05 -0.56
C GLY A 186 7.95 -14.95 0.31
N ASN A 187 7.12 -13.98 0.72
CA ASN A 187 7.51 -12.94 1.67
C ASN A 187 7.14 -13.34 3.10
N VAL A 188 7.96 -14.20 3.71
CA VAL A 188 7.68 -14.75 5.05
C VAL A 188 7.89 -13.69 6.12
N GLY A 189 6.96 -13.59 7.06
CA GLY A 189 7.07 -12.67 8.20
C GLY A 189 6.52 -11.27 7.95
N SER A 190 5.97 -10.98 6.77
CA SER A 190 5.24 -9.73 6.55
C SER A 190 3.98 -9.67 7.42
N ILE A 191 3.71 -8.52 8.03
CA ILE A 191 2.56 -8.30 8.91
C ILE A 191 1.63 -7.25 8.28
N PHE A 192 0.35 -7.58 8.19
CA PHE A 192 -0.68 -6.65 7.71
C PHE A 192 -1.83 -6.58 8.69
N TRP A 193 -2.40 -5.39 8.82
CA TRP A 193 -3.68 -5.17 9.47
C TRP A 193 -4.78 -5.09 8.41
N SER A 194 -5.86 -5.86 8.60
CA SER A 194 -7.09 -5.67 7.82
C SER A 194 -8.14 -5.03 8.71
N PRO A 195 -8.60 -3.80 8.42
CA PRO A 195 -9.69 -3.16 9.17
C PRO A 195 -11.08 -3.66 8.75
N VAL A 196 -11.16 -4.46 7.69
CA VAL A 196 -12.39 -4.95 7.06
C VAL A 196 -12.33 -6.45 6.86
N ASP A 197 -13.47 -7.05 6.53
CA ASP A 197 -13.56 -8.45 6.13
C ASP A 197 -12.77 -8.70 4.84
N PHE A 198 -12.18 -9.89 4.72
CA PHE A 198 -11.21 -10.17 3.66
C PHE A 198 -11.11 -11.66 3.34
N TRP A 199 -10.35 -11.98 2.30
CA TRP A 199 -10.00 -13.35 1.95
C TRP A 199 -8.48 -13.58 2.06
N PRO A 200 -7.98 -14.27 3.10
CA PRO A 200 -6.59 -14.72 3.15
C PRO A 200 -6.38 -15.92 2.24
N ILE A 201 -5.45 -15.84 1.29
CA ILE A 201 -5.09 -16.99 0.46
C ILE A 201 -4.12 -17.93 1.18
N ASP A 202 -3.87 -19.11 0.63
CA ASP A 202 -3.04 -20.16 1.22
C ASP A 202 -1.56 -19.76 1.44
N THR A 203 -1.14 -18.58 0.99
CA THR A 203 0.20 -18.04 1.24
C THR A 203 0.32 -17.24 2.54
N VAL A 204 -0.76 -17.01 3.28
CA VAL A 204 -0.75 -16.29 4.57
C VAL A 204 -1.36 -17.11 5.71
N TYR A 205 -1.01 -16.71 6.93
CA TYR A 205 -1.78 -16.98 8.14
C TYR A 205 -2.62 -15.75 8.50
N PHE A 206 -3.64 -15.94 9.34
CA PHE A 206 -4.37 -14.87 10.01
C PHE A 206 -4.66 -15.27 11.45
N ILE A 207 -4.89 -14.28 12.32
CA ILE A 207 -5.33 -14.51 13.70
C ILE A 207 -6.87 -14.40 13.77
N PRO A 208 -7.60 -15.23 14.51
CA PRO A 208 -9.03 -15.04 14.74
C PRO A 208 -9.32 -13.69 15.39
N LYS A 209 -10.37 -12.99 14.93
CA LYS A 209 -10.75 -11.66 15.40
C LYS A 209 -10.95 -11.59 16.92
N GLU A 210 -11.42 -12.67 17.53
CA GLU A 210 -11.69 -12.76 18.97
C GLU A 210 -10.41 -12.75 19.83
N GLN A 211 -9.25 -12.98 19.21
CA GLN A 211 -7.94 -13.06 19.87
C GLN A 211 -7.04 -11.87 19.51
N VAL A 212 -7.53 -10.92 18.72
CA VAL A 212 -6.74 -9.79 18.23
C VAL A 212 -7.15 -8.49 18.88
N ASP A 213 -6.16 -7.87 19.50
CA ASP A 213 -6.17 -6.45 19.81
C ASP A 213 -5.14 -5.70 18.97
N PHE A 214 -5.38 -4.40 18.76
CA PHE A 214 -4.47 -3.55 17.98
C PHE A 214 -3.06 -3.47 18.58
N TRP A 215 -2.91 -3.61 19.90
CA TRP A 215 -1.58 -3.64 20.52
C TRP A 215 -0.74 -4.82 20.03
N LEU A 216 -1.35 -5.98 19.75
CA LEU A 216 -0.66 -7.17 19.24
C LEU A 216 -0.08 -6.90 17.84
N TYR A 217 -0.78 -6.10 17.03
CA TYR A 217 -0.28 -5.68 15.72
C TYR A 217 0.97 -4.80 15.87
N LEU A 218 0.96 -3.85 16.81
CA LEU A 218 2.11 -2.99 17.10
C LEU A 218 3.29 -3.77 17.72
N ALA A 219 3.01 -4.91 18.34
CA ALA A 219 4.01 -5.77 18.98
C ALA A 219 4.77 -6.66 18.01
N LEU A 220 4.24 -6.88 16.81
CA LEU A 220 4.88 -7.69 15.79
C LEU A 220 5.86 -6.82 14.97
N PRO A 221 7.02 -7.39 14.57
CA PRO A 221 8.09 -6.67 13.89
C PRO A 221 7.76 -6.23 12.47
#